data_AF-A0A484F500-F1
#
_entry.id   AF-A0A484F500-F1
#
_cell.length_a   1.000
_cell.length_b   1.000
_cell.length_c   1.000
_cell.angle_alpha   90.00
_cell.angle_beta   90.00
_cell.angle_gamma   90.00
#
_symmetry.space_group_name_H-M   'P 1'
#
loop_
_entity.id
_entity.type
_entity.pdbx_description
1 polymer ?
#
loop_
_entity_poly.entity_id
_entity_poly.type
_entity_poly.pdbx_seq_one_letter_code
_entity_poly.pdbx_strand_id
1 'polypeptide(L)'
;MVKEYTRKKPIISGTVSPLYKKKIDRLVEAGEFASVSDFINQAVSDLLKKYEDNNSVDTNTFTDDEIEVIRSIIREKAAEMNFEKNKKKN
;
A
#
# COMPACT_ATOMS: atom_id res chain seq x y z
N MET A 1 5.25 -18.11 39.16
CA MET A 1 5.15 -18.86 37.88
C MET A 1 4.53 -17.95 36.84
N VAL A 2 5.30 -17.50 35.86
CA VAL A 2 4.79 -16.68 34.74
C VAL A 2 4.12 -17.64 33.76
N LYS A 3 2.80 -17.51 33.57
CA LYS A 3 2.09 -18.25 32.51
C LYS A 3 2.49 -17.64 31.17
N GLU A 4 3.36 -18.32 30.45
CA GLU A 4 3.73 -17.97 29.09
C GLU A 4 2.52 -18.20 28.18
N TYR A 5 1.84 -17.12 27.80
CA TYR A 5 0.74 -17.17 26.82
C TYR A 5 1.36 -17.35 25.43
N THR A 6 1.70 -18.58 25.07
CA THR A 6 2.04 -18.92 23.68
C THR A 6 0.78 -18.73 22.84
N ARG A 7 0.69 -17.64 22.08
CA ARG A 7 -0.37 -17.47 21.07
C ARG A 7 -0.26 -18.64 20.10
N LYS A 8 -1.28 -19.51 20.06
CA LYS A 8 -1.36 -20.59 19.07
C LYS A 8 -1.38 -19.95 17.68
N LYS A 9 -0.41 -20.30 16.83
CA LYS A 9 -0.43 -19.89 15.43
C LYS A 9 -1.64 -20.55 14.76
N PRO A 10 -2.49 -19.79 14.05
CA PRO A 10 -3.59 -20.39 13.31
C PRO A 10 -3.04 -21.31 12.22
N ILE A 11 -3.67 -22.48 12.04
CA ILE A 11 -3.34 -23.43 10.98
C ILE A 11 -4.35 -23.22 9.86
N ILE A 12 -3.85 -22.96 8.65
CA ILE A 12 -4.66 -22.77 7.45
C ILE A 12 -4.35 -23.93 6.50
N SER A 13 -5.39 -24.63 6.06
CA SER A 13 -5.30 -25.68 5.04
C SER A 13 -5.91 -25.20 3.73
N GLY A 14 -5.24 -25.47 2.61
CA GLY A 14 -5.74 -25.13 1.29
C GLY A 14 -5.26 -26.11 0.23
N THR A 15 -5.99 -26.19 -0.88
CA THR A 15 -5.64 -27.03 -2.02
C THR A 15 -4.75 -26.26 -2.98
N VAL A 16 -3.68 -26.89 -3.45
CA VAL A 16 -2.80 -26.35 -4.49
C VAL A 16 -2.65 -27.35 -5.62
N SER A 17 -2.40 -26.85 -6.84
CA SER A 17 -2.14 -27.72 -7.99
C SER A 17 -0.92 -28.62 -7.72
N PRO A 18 -0.96 -29.91 -8.08
CA PRO A 18 0.16 -30.83 -7.92
C PRO A 18 1.46 -30.33 -8.57
N LEU A 19 1.35 -29.58 -9.68
CA LEU A 19 2.51 -29.02 -10.38
C LEU A 19 3.22 -27.98 -9.52
N TYR A 20 2.48 -27.09 -8.84
CA TYR A 20 3.06 -26.10 -7.95
C TYR A 20 3.60 -26.75 -6.68
N LYS A 21 2.89 -27.73 -6.11
CA LYS A 21 3.39 -28.47 -4.95
C LYS A 21 4.77 -29.09 -5.21
N LYS A 22 4.94 -29.76 -6.36
CA LYS A 22 6.23 -30.33 -6.77
C LYS A 22 7.33 -29.28 -6.91
N LYS A 23 7.02 -28.09 -7.41
CA LYS A 23 8.00 -27.00 -7.51
C LYS A 23 8.41 -26.51 -6.12
N ILE A 24 7.44 -26.30 -5.23
CA ILE A 24 7.70 -25.87 -3.85
C ILE A 24 8.57 -26.90 -3.13
N ASP A 25 8.25 -28.18 -3.25
CA ASP A 25 9.02 -29.26 -2.62
C ASP A 25 10.48 -29.26 -3.08
N ARG A 26 10.73 -29.07 -4.38
CA ARG A 26 12.10 -28.96 -4.91
C ARG A 26 12.88 -27.81 -4.32
N LEU A 27 12.24 -26.65 -4.10
CA LEU A 27 12.90 -25.48 -3.51
C LEU A 27 13.24 -25.72 -2.02
N VAL A 28 12.36 -26.41 -1.30
CA VAL A 28 12.61 -26.82 0.09
C VAL A 28 13.72 -27.88 0.15
N GLU A 29 13.68 -28.87 -0.73
CA GLU A 29 14.71 -29.92 -0.84
C GLU A 29 16.08 -29.35 -1.23
N ALA A 30 16.11 -28.31 -2.08
CA ALA A 30 17.33 -27.58 -2.43
C ALA A 30 17.89 -26.73 -1.27
N GLY A 31 17.15 -26.61 -0.16
CA GLY A 31 17.55 -25.82 1.00
C GLY A 31 17.36 -24.31 0.83
N GLU A 32 16.65 -23.87 -0.21
CA GLU A 32 16.32 -22.44 -0.38
C GLU A 32 15.33 -21.94 0.68
N PHE A 33 14.49 -22.84 1.20
CA PHE A 33 13.51 -22.55 2.24
C PHE A 33 13.55 -23.61 3.34
N ALA A 34 13.35 -23.21 4.59
CA ALA A 34 13.42 -24.13 5.72
C ALA A 34 12.24 -25.13 5.73
N SER A 35 11.11 -24.75 5.15
CA SER A 35 9.92 -25.60 5.03
C SER A 35 8.94 -25.06 3.99
N VAL A 36 7.92 -25.85 3.65
CA VAL A 36 6.79 -25.40 2.83
C VAL A 36 6.07 -24.20 3.48
N SER A 37 5.94 -24.19 4.82
CA SER A 37 5.30 -23.07 5.51
C SER A 37 6.13 -21.79 5.41
N ASP A 38 7.45 -21.91 5.43
CA ASP A 38 8.38 -20.79 5.31
C ASP A 38 8.25 -20.14 3.92
N PHE A 39 8.28 -20.98 2.87
CA PHE A 39 8.02 -20.55 1.50
C PHE A 39 6.68 -19.80 1.35
N ILE A 40 5.58 -20.36 1.87
CA ILE A 40 4.26 -19.75 1.74
C ILE A 40 4.19 -18.42 2.50
N ASN A 41 4.77 -18.33 3.69
CA ASN A 41 4.79 -17.09 4.46
C ASN A 41 5.54 -15.97 3.73
N GLN A 42 6.69 -16.30 3.14
CA GLN A 42 7.47 -15.33 2.38
C GLN A 42 6.72 -14.90 1.11
N ALA A 43 6.18 -15.85 0.35
CA ALA A 43 5.41 -15.55 -0.86
C ALA A 43 4.17 -14.68 -0.58
N VAL A 44 3.44 -14.95 0.51
CA VAL A 44 2.28 -14.13 0.92
C VAL A 44 2.72 -12.74 1.36
N SER A 45 3.83 -12.62 2.10
CA SER A 45 4.36 -11.33 2.52
C SER A 45 4.76 -10.46 1.32
N ASP A 46 5.46 -11.05 0.36
CA ASP A 46 5.86 -10.37 -0.88
C ASP A 46 4.65 -9.96 -1.73
N LEU A 47 3.62 -10.82 -1.77
CA LEU A 47 2.38 -10.51 -2.46
C LEU A 47 1.67 -9.32 -1.81
N LEU A 48 1.49 -9.34 -0.48
CA LEU A 48 0.84 -8.27 0.26
C LEU A 48 1.58 -6.95 0.08
N LYS A 49 2.91 -6.97 0.17
CA LYS A 49 3.73 -5.78 -0.08
C LYS A 49 3.49 -5.21 -1.48
N LYS A 50 3.48 -6.04 -2.52
CA LYS A 50 3.17 -5.59 -3.89
C LYS A 50 1.76 -5.01 -4.00
N TYR A 51 0.79 -5.59 -3.30
CA TYR A 51 -0.57 -5.04 -3.26
C TYR A 51 -0.59 -3.69 -2.55
N GLU A 52 0.09 -3.52 -1.43
CA GLU A 52 0.19 -2.24 -0.73
C GLU A 52 0.89 -1.18 -1.59
N ASP A 53 2.03 -1.53 -2.20
CA ASP A 53 2.77 -0.64 -3.09
C ASP A 53 1.89 -0.21 -4.29
N ASN A 54 1.17 -1.14 -4.91
CA ASN A 54 0.29 -0.84 -6.04
C ASN A 54 -1.02 -0.13 -5.65
N ASN A 55 -1.53 -0.31 -4.44
CA ASN A 55 -2.72 0.39 -3.93
C ASN A 55 -2.38 1.71 -3.22
N SER A 56 -1.09 2.00 -2.98
CA SER A 56 -0.65 3.29 -2.45
C SER A 56 -0.66 4.41 -3.51
N VAL A 57 -0.96 4.07 -4.77
CA VAL A 57 -1.28 5.03 -5.84
C VAL A 57 -2.79 5.29 -5.83
N ASP A 58 -3.23 6.13 -4.89
CA ASP A 58 -4.35 7.08 -5.03
C ASP A 58 -4.63 7.77 -3.69
N THR A 59 -3.61 8.46 -3.15
CA THR A 59 -3.91 9.71 -2.46
C THR A 59 -3.85 10.78 -3.54
N ASN A 60 -4.98 11.44 -3.82
CA ASN A 60 -5.12 12.57 -4.74
C ASN A 60 -4.02 13.61 -4.49
N THR A 61 -2.86 13.41 -5.10
CA THR A 61 -1.74 14.33 -5.02
C THR A 61 -1.79 15.07 -6.34
N PHE A 62 -2.39 16.25 -6.31
CA PHE A 62 -2.33 17.17 -7.44
C PHE A 62 -0.87 17.31 -7.85
N THR A 63 -0.60 17.18 -9.14
CA THR A 63 0.72 17.48 -9.71
C THR A 63 1.09 18.94 -9.40
N ASP A 64 2.39 19.25 -9.37
CA ASP A 64 2.85 20.62 -9.10
C ASP A 64 2.22 21.64 -10.07
N ASP A 65 2.00 21.23 -11.32
CA ASP A 65 1.31 22.03 -12.34
C ASP A 65 -0.17 22.29 -11.98
N GLU A 66 -0.90 21.26 -11.53
CA GLU A 66 -2.29 21.40 -11.06
C GLU A 66 -2.38 22.28 -9.81
N ILE A 67 -1.41 22.17 -8.90
CA ILE A 67 -1.31 23.03 -7.71
C ILE A 67 -1.05 24.49 -8.14
N GLU A 68 -0.22 24.72 -9.15
CA GLU A 68 0.05 26.06 -9.67
C GLU A 68 -1.19 26.70 -10.28
N VAL A 69 -1.98 25.94 -11.05
CA VAL A 69 -3.26 26.39 -11.61
C VAL A 69 -4.24 26.76 -10.48
N ILE A 70 -4.37 25.95 -9.44
CA ILE A 70 -5.24 26.27 -8.30
C ILE A 70 -4.78 27.56 -7.61
N ARG A 71 -3.47 27.75 -7.44
CA ARG A 71 -2.90 28.97 -6.84
C ARG A 71 -3.10 30.21 -7.70
N SER A 72 -3.15 30.11 -9.03
CA SER A 72 -3.41 31.26 -9.91
C SER A 72 -4.86 31.70 -9.80
N ILE A 73 -5.82 30.76 -9.83
CA ILE A 73 -7.26 31.02 -9.67
C ILE A 73 -7.55 31.72 -8.33
N ILE A 74 -6.94 31.24 -7.23
CA ILE A 74 -7.12 31.86 -5.91
C ILE A 74 -6.61 33.30 -5.89
N ARG A 75 -5.47 33.58 -6.52
CA ARG A 75 -4.89 34.93 -6.59
C ARG A 75 -5.77 35.90 -7.38
N GLU A 76 -6.32 35.45 -8.50
CA GLU A 76 -7.25 36.24 -9.32
C GLU A 76 -8.52 36.59 -8.53
N LYS A 77 -9.14 35.59 -7.89
CA LYS A 77 -10.35 35.81 -7.08
C LYS A 77 -10.11 36.73 -5.88
N ALA A 78 -8.95 36.65 -5.24
CA ALA A 78 -8.57 37.54 -4.16
C ALA A 78 -8.41 39.00 -4.63
N ALA A 79 -7.87 39.21 -5.84
CA ALA A 79 -7.73 40.54 -6.44
C ALA A 79 -9.09 41.17 -6.74
N GLU A 80 -10.02 40.41 -7.33
CA GLU A 80 -11.40 40.85 -7.60
C GLU A 80 -12.11 41.31 -6.31
N MET A 81 -12.04 40.51 -5.24
CA MET A 81 -12.67 40.85 -3.97
C MET A 81 -12.10 42.12 -3.32
N ASN A 82 -10.80 42.36 -3.46
CA ASN A 82 -10.17 43.57 -2.92
C ASN A 82 -10.56 44.82 -3.73
N PHE A 83 -10.72 44.68 -5.04
CA PHE A 83 -11.18 45.76 -5.90
C PHE A 83 -12.63 46.17 -5.56
N GLU A 84 -13.53 45.20 -5.39
CA GLU A 84 -14.92 45.47 -4.99
C GLU A 84 -15.04 46.12 -3.60
N LYS A 85 -14.21 45.70 -2.63
CA LYS A 85 -14.19 46.31 -1.30
C LYS A 85 -13.72 47.75 -1.32
N ASN A 86 -12.79 48.11 -2.21
CA ASN A 86 -12.31 49.48 -2.37
C ASN A 86 -13.31 50.36 -3.13
N LYS A 87 -14.06 49.80 -4.09
CA LYS A 87 -15.12 50.52 -4.81
C LYS A 87 -16.34 50.85 -3.94
N LYS A 88 -16.59 50.10 -2.87
CA LYS A 88 -17.67 50.38 -1.89
C LYS A 88 -17.29 51.38 -0.79
N LYS A 89 -16.02 51.84 -0.74
CA LYS A 89 -15.51 52.79 0.27
C LYS A 89 -15.27 54.21 -0.27
N ASN A 90 -15.40 54.41 -1.58
CA ASN A 90 -15.43 55.73 -2.24
C ASN A 90 -16.86 56.03 -2.71
#